data_AF-A0A3A8WJU3-F1
#
_entry.id   AF-A0A3A8WJU3-F1
#
_cell.length_a   1.000
_cell.length_b   1.000
_cell.length_c   1.000
_cell.angle_alpha   90.00
_cell.angle_beta   90.00
_cell.angle_gamma   90.00
#
_symmetry.space_group_name_H-M   'P 1'
#
loop_
_entity.id
_entity.type
_entity.pdbx_description
1 polymer ?
#
loop_
_entity_poly.entity_id
_entity_poly.type
_entity_poly.pdbx_seq_one_letter_code
_entity_poly.pdbx_strand_id
1 'polypeptide(L)'
;MENNCKEWIYTLIRDRKFAEASGYIQSHIREHQNEEYFVLFFILFRIREEELNAGTADFFSSPLGCEPDLLLGHYTRIKLYLRRFEYQLPEEYLQEAIDYFTTYQVSPQALYQIAQFACIQPKTAFYELANMYKANQQNEYSTIFYQASKEGPE
;
A
#
# COMPACT_ATOMS: atom_id res chain seq x y z
N MET A 1 -2.35 26.57 13.78
CA MET A 1 -1.35 25.61 14.30
C MET A 1 -1.29 24.34 13.45
N GLU A 2 -2.37 23.95 12.76
CA GLU A 2 -2.43 22.80 11.82
C GLU A 2 -1.37 22.82 10.71
N ASN A 3 -0.98 23.99 10.21
CA ASN A 3 0.00 24.09 9.11
C ASN A 3 1.43 23.66 9.46
N ASN A 4 1.79 23.49 10.75
CA ASN A 4 3.16 23.12 11.12
C ASN A 4 3.39 21.61 11.08
N CYS A 5 2.45 20.80 11.58
CA CYS A 5 2.59 19.34 11.64
C CYS A 5 2.66 18.71 10.24
N LYS A 6 1.76 19.14 9.34
CA LYS A 6 1.75 18.68 7.94
C LYS A 6 3.06 19.00 7.23
N GLU A 7 3.47 20.27 7.25
CA GLU A 7 4.71 20.71 6.59
C GLU A 7 5.96 20.04 7.19
N TRP A 8 5.95 19.77 8.50
CA TRP A 8 7.03 19.05 9.15
C TRP A 8 7.15 17.61 8.65
N ILE A 9 6.04 16.85 8.62
CA ILE A 9 6.02 15.48 8.07
C ILE A 9 6.48 15.49 6.60
N TYR A 10 6.00 16.46 5.83
CA TYR A 10 6.32 16.57 4.41
C TYR A 10 7.81 16.84 4.20
N THR A 11 8.40 17.71 5.02
CA THR A 11 9.84 17.98 5.02
C THR A 11 10.64 16.72 5.35
N LEU A 12 10.27 16.00 6.41
CA LEU A 12 10.96 14.76 6.79
C LEU A 12 10.91 13.70 5.67
N ILE A 13 9.78 13.55 4.99
CA ILE A 13 9.62 12.59 3.89
C ILE A 13 10.48 13.01 2.68
N ARG A 14 10.45 14.29 2.29
CA ARG A 14 11.28 14.81 1.18
C ARG A 14 12.78 14.65 1.46
N ASP A 15 13.18 14.87 2.72
CA ASP A 15 14.55 14.68 3.20
C ASP A 15 14.92 13.20 3.43
N ARG A 16 14.00 12.27 3.15
CA ARG A 16 14.16 10.81 3.34
C ARG A 16 14.45 10.41 4.80
N LYS A 17 14.06 11.23 5.76
CA LYS A 17 14.15 10.98 7.20
C LYS A 17 12.99 10.12 7.67
N PHE A 18 12.83 8.95 7.05
CA PHE A 18 11.66 8.08 7.25
C PHE A 18 11.51 7.57 8.70
N ALA A 19 12.61 7.30 9.38
CA ALA A 19 12.58 6.88 10.79
C ALA A 19 12.04 8.00 11.70
N GLU A 20 12.48 9.25 11.49
CA GLU A 20 11.99 10.42 12.23
C GLU A 20 10.52 10.70 11.92
N ALA A 21 10.13 10.64 10.64
CA ALA A 21 8.74 10.82 10.21
C ALA A 21 7.82 9.77 10.84
N SER A 22 8.22 8.50 10.81
CA SER A 22 7.49 7.38 11.43
C SER A 22 7.34 7.59 12.94
N GLY A 23 8.43 7.90 13.64
CA GLY A 23 8.39 8.15 15.10
C GLY A 23 7.51 9.33 15.48
N TYR A 24 7.54 10.41 14.68
CA TYR A 24 6.66 11.56 14.87
C TYR A 24 5.19 11.18 14.69
N ILE A 25 4.84 10.48 13.62
CA ILE A 25 3.46 10.07 13.33
C ILE A 25 2.94 9.10 14.39
N GLN A 26 3.71 8.08 14.75
CA GLN A 26 3.32 7.12 15.78
C GLN A 26 3.03 7.78 17.13
N SER A 27 3.79 8.82 17.48
CA SER A 27 3.64 9.53 18.75
C SER A 27 2.38 10.42 18.80
N HIS A 28 1.90 10.91 17.66
CA HIS A 28 0.80 11.90 17.61
C HIS A 28 -0.46 11.40 16.89
N ILE A 29 -0.50 10.14 16.41
CA ILE A 29 -1.67 9.61 15.69
C ILE A 29 -2.97 9.70 16.49
N ARG A 30 -2.93 9.60 17.83
CA ARG A 30 -4.13 9.71 18.69
C ARG A 30 -4.76 11.11 18.65
N GLU A 31 -3.97 12.14 18.43
CA GLU A 31 -4.41 13.54 18.41
C GLU A 31 -4.90 13.95 17.02
N HIS A 32 -4.38 13.30 15.97
CA HIS A 32 -4.62 13.64 14.57
C HIS A 32 -5.44 12.58 13.81
N GLN A 33 -6.26 11.77 14.49
CA GLN A 33 -7.07 10.72 13.84
C GLN A 33 -8.10 11.27 12.84
N ASN A 34 -8.51 12.52 12.99
CA ASN A 34 -9.46 13.18 12.09
C ASN A 34 -8.77 13.81 10.86
N GLU A 35 -7.43 13.82 10.83
CA GLU A 35 -6.65 14.37 9.73
C GLU A 35 -6.26 13.25 8.77
N GLU A 36 -6.94 13.20 7.62
CA GLU A 36 -6.79 12.12 6.63
C GLU A 36 -5.33 11.87 6.25
N TYR A 37 -4.57 12.92 5.92
CA TYR A 37 -3.16 12.78 5.53
C TYR A 37 -2.33 12.11 6.63
N PHE A 38 -2.63 12.39 7.90
CA PHE A 38 -1.90 11.86 9.05
C PHE A 38 -2.16 10.37 9.21
N VAL A 39 -3.44 9.97 9.10
CA VAL A 39 -3.85 8.56 9.11
C VAL A 39 -3.26 7.80 7.93
N LEU A 40 -3.28 8.40 6.73
CA LEU A 40 -2.72 7.77 5.54
C LEU A 40 -1.20 7.58 5.67
N PHE A 41 -0.45 8.57 6.15
CA PHE A 41 0.98 8.37 6.39
C PHE A 41 1.26 7.35 7.50
N PHE A 42 0.43 7.30 8.54
CA PHE A 42 0.53 6.23 9.54
C PHE A 42 0.40 4.84 8.90
N ILE A 43 -0.58 4.64 8.02
CA ILE A 43 -0.74 3.38 7.27
C ILE A 43 0.48 3.13 6.38
N LEU A 44 0.94 4.13 5.62
CA LEU A 44 2.10 3.99 4.73
C LEU A 44 3.38 3.62 5.47
N PHE A 45 3.63 4.19 6.65
CA PHE A 45 4.79 3.82 7.46
C PHE A 45 4.68 2.41 8.05
N ARG A 46 3.48 1.94 8.37
CA ARG A 46 3.27 0.52 8.75
C ARG A 46 3.52 -0.42 7.58
N ILE A 47 3.03 -0.09 6.38
CA ILE A 47 3.31 -0.87 5.17
C ILE A 47 4.82 -0.95 4.92
N ARG A 48 5.51 0.19 5.02
CA ARG A 48 6.97 0.25 4.89
C ARG A 48 7.70 -0.64 5.90
N GLU A 49 7.27 -0.67 7.15
CA GLU A 49 7.86 -1.53 8.17
C GLU A 49 7.71 -3.02 7.81
N GLU A 50 6.52 -3.42 7.37
CA GLU A 50 6.25 -4.77 6.88
C GLU A 50 7.10 -5.14 5.66
N GLU A 51 7.26 -4.22 4.70
CA GLU A 51 8.09 -4.41 3.52
C GLU A 51 9.58 -4.58 3.86
N LEU A 52 10.09 -3.78 4.79
CA LEU A 52 11.48 -3.87 5.26
C LEU A 52 11.73 -5.18 6.02
N ASN A 53 10.78 -5.62 6.86
CA ASN A 53 10.86 -6.89 7.56
C ASN A 53 10.83 -8.09 6.60
N ALA A 54 10.12 -7.97 5.48
CA ALA A 54 10.09 -8.97 4.42
C ALA A 54 11.32 -8.92 3.48
N GLY A 55 12.23 -7.95 3.65
CA GLY A 55 13.39 -7.77 2.77
C GLY A 55 13.03 -7.31 1.35
N THR A 56 11.87 -6.68 1.18
CA THR A 56 11.38 -6.16 -0.10
C THR A 56 11.65 -4.67 -0.24
N ALA A 57 11.62 -4.16 -1.48
CA ALA A 57 11.67 -2.72 -1.72
C ALA A 57 10.47 -2.03 -1.07
N ASP A 58 10.70 -0.94 -0.34
CA ASP A 58 9.65 -0.26 0.39
C ASP A 58 8.85 0.72 -0.47
N PHE A 59 7.63 1.03 -0.06
CA PHE A 59 6.67 1.88 -0.76
C PHE A 59 7.25 3.24 -1.18
N PHE A 60 8.16 3.81 -0.38
CA PHE A 60 8.77 5.13 -0.64
C PHE A 60 9.92 5.07 -1.65
N SER A 61 10.32 3.86 -2.07
CA SER A 61 11.31 3.62 -3.13
C SER A 61 10.69 3.61 -4.55
N SER A 62 9.37 3.81 -4.66
CA SER A 62 8.65 3.87 -5.93
C SER A 62 9.30 4.85 -6.93
N PRO A 63 9.25 4.57 -8.24
CA PRO A 63 9.70 5.50 -9.30
C PRO A 63 9.03 6.89 -9.26
N LEU A 64 7.90 7.04 -8.55
CA LEU A 64 7.23 8.33 -8.34
C LEU A 64 8.05 9.31 -7.46
N GLY A 65 9.07 8.81 -6.76
CA GLY A 65 9.84 9.59 -5.81
C GLY A 65 9.15 9.74 -4.46
N CYS A 66 9.64 10.70 -3.66
CA CYS A 66 9.23 10.86 -2.26
C CYS A 66 8.39 12.12 -2.03
N GLU A 67 7.68 12.63 -3.04
CA GLU A 67 6.79 13.78 -2.83
C GLU A 67 5.53 13.33 -2.07
N PRO A 68 5.22 13.88 -0.89
CA PRO A 68 4.14 13.41 -0.02
C PRO A 68 2.78 13.29 -0.72
N ASP A 69 2.36 14.31 -1.46
CA ASP A 69 1.06 14.28 -2.16
C ASP A 69 1.01 13.21 -3.26
N LEU A 70 2.15 12.94 -3.93
CA LEU A 70 2.24 11.86 -4.92
C LEU A 70 2.15 10.49 -4.25
N LEU A 71 2.77 10.30 -3.08
CA LEU A 71 2.70 9.06 -2.31
C LEU A 71 1.25 8.78 -1.83
N LEU A 72 0.55 9.79 -1.33
CA LEU A 72 -0.87 9.67 -0.95
C LEU A 72 -1.76 9.35 -2.17
N GLY A 73 -1.49 10.01 -3.30
CA GLY A 73 -2.15 9.72 -4.56
C GLY A 73 -1.88 8.30 -5.09
N HIS A 74 -0.65 7.81 -4.89
CA HIS A 74 -0.24 6.45 -5.26
C HIS A 74 -0.99 5.41 -4.43
N TYR A 75 -1.04 5.60 -3.11
CA TYR A 75 -1.80 4.75 -2.19
C TYR A 75 -3.27 4.67 -2.58
N THR A 76 -3.90 5.82 -2.80
CA THR A 76 -5.32 5.89 -3.20
C THR A 76 -5.57 5.12 -4.49
N ARG A 77 -4.64 5.19 -5.44
CA ARG A 77 -4.77 4.49 -6.71
C ARG A 77 -4.62 2.98 -6.59
N ILE A 78 -3.65 2.52 -5.79
CA ILE A 78 -3.50 1.09 -5.49
C ILE A 78 -4.77 0.55 -4.82
N LYS A 79 -5.31 1.28 -3.84
CA LYS A 79 -6.58 0.94 -3.18
C LYS A 79 -7.74 0.79 -4.18
N LEU A 80 -7.88 1.72 -5.12
CA LEU A 80 -8.92 1.65 -6.14
C LEU A 80 -8.71 0.47 -7.11
N TYR A 81 -7.47 0.20 -7.49
CA TYR A 81 -7.13 -0.94 -8.35
C TYR A 81 -7.40 -2.28 -7.65
N LEU A 82 -7.04 -2.42 -6.38
CA LEU A 82 -7.34 -3.61 -5.57
C LEU A 82 -8.84 -3.91 -5.48
N ARG A 83 -9.68 -2.87 -5.40
CA ARG A 83 -11.14 -3.04 -5.47
C ARG A 83 -11.64 -3.58 -6.81
N ARG A 84 -10.90 -3.37 -7.90
CA ARG A 84 -11.26 -3.98 -9.20
C ARG A 84 -11.10 -5.49 -9.17
N PHE A 85 -10.06 -5.99 -8.49
CA PHE A 85 -9.87 -7.41 -8.23
C PHE A 85 -10.97 -7.95 -7.31
N GLU A 86 -11.33 -7.22 -6.25
CA GLU A 86 -12.45 -7.60 -5.36
C GLU A 86 -13.78 -7.76 -6.11
N TYR A 87 -14.10 -6.81 -6.98
CA TYR A 87 -15.34 -6.84 -7.76
C TYR A 87 -15.26 -7.67 -9.03
N GLN A 88 -14.11 -8.33 -9.28
CA GLN A 88 -13.86 -9.16 -10.45
C GLN A 88 -14.26 -8.44 -11.74
N LEU A 89 -13.80 -7.20 -11.89
CA LEU A 89 -14.06 -6.42 -13.10
C LEU A 89 -13.52 -7.12 -14.35
N PRO A 90 -14.00 -6.74 -15.55
CA PRO A 90 -13.51 -7.31 -16.80
C PRO A 90 -11.99 -7.27 -16.93
N GLU A 91 -11.42 -8.24 -17.64
CA GLU A 91 -9.97 -8.49 -17.76
C GLU A 91 -9.17 -7.23 -18.17
N GLU A 92 -9.71 -6.39 -19.05
CA GLU A 92 -9.08 -5.12 -19.46
C GLU A 92 -8.79 -4.17 -18.28
N TYR A 93 -9.69 -4.11 -17.30
CA TYR A 93 -9.53 -3.24 -16.12
C TYR A 93 -8.61 -3.85 -15.07
N LEU A 94 -8.53 -5.17 -15.02
CA LEU A 94 -7.56 -5.89 -14.19
C LEU A 94 -6.16 -5.74 -14.79
N GLN A 95 -6.01 -5.85 -16.11
CA GLN A 95 -4.74 -5.66 -16.79
C GLN A 95 -4.20 -4.24 -16.57
N GLU A 96 -5.05 -3.21 -16.65
CA GLU A 96 -4.63 -1.83 -16.31
C GLU A 96 -4.06 -1.72 -14.88
N ALA A 97 -4.68 -2.42 -13.93
CA ALA A 97 -4.21 -2.46 -12.55
C ALA A 97 -2.85 -3.18 -12.42
N ILE A 98 -2.70 -4.31 -13.12
CA ILE A 98 -1.45 -5.08 -13.18
C ILE A 98 -0.32 -4.21 -13.73
N ASP A 99 -0.55 -3.57 -14.87
CA ASP A 99 0.41 -2.69 -15.53
C ASP A 99 0.83 -1.55 -14.59
N TYR A 100 -0.11 -0.99 -13.82
CA TYR A 100 0.19 0.01 -12.81
C TYR A 100 1.09 -0.53 -11.70
N PHE A 101 0.75 -1.69 -11.11
CA PHE A 101 1.55 -2.29 -10.04
C PHE A 101 2.97 -2.60 -10.51
N THR A 102 3.13 -3.12 -11.72
CA THR A 102 4.45 -3.39 -12.31
C THR A 102 5.22 -2.10 -12.59
N THR A 103 4.59 -1.12 -13.24
CA THR A 103 5.23 0.16 -13.61
C THR A 103 5.76 0.90 -12.38
N TYR A 104 4.99 0.91 -11.29
CA TYR A 104 5.32 1.63 -10.07
C TYR A 104 5.95 0.76 -8.99
N GLN A 105 6.30 -0.48 -9.32
CA GLN A 105 7.01 -1.43 -8.46
C GLN A 105 6.31 -1.64 -7.11
N VAL A 106 4.99 -1.76 -7.13
CA VAL A 106 4.19 -1.98 -5.91
C VAL A 106 4.47 -3.39 -5.40
N SER A 107 4.99 -3.48 -4.17
CA SER A 107 5.37 -4.76 -3.61
C SER A 107 4.15 -5.66 -3.33
N PRO A 108 4.32 -6.99 -3.36
CA PRO A 108 3.30 -7.93 -2.88
C PRO A 108 2.84 -7.63 -1.46
N GLN A 109 3.77 -7.20 -0.59
CA GLN A 109 3.45 -6.88 0.81
C GLN A 109 2.57 -5.63 0.91
N ALA A 110 2.84 -4.59 0.13
CA ALA A 110 1.96 -3.42 0.04
C ALA A 110 0.58 -3.82 -0.49
N LEU A 111 0.48 -4.63 -1.55
CA LEU A 111 -0.80 -5.08 -2.07
C LEU A 111 -1.60 -5.88 -1.02
N TYR A 112 -0.93 -6.76 -0.28
CA TYR A 112 -1.54 -7.52 0.80
C TYR A 112 -2.10 -6.59 1.90
N GLN A 113 -1.25 -5.72 2.46
CA GLN A 113 -1.63 -4.82 3.53
C GLN A 113 -2.74 -3.86 3.10
N ILE A 114 -2.59 -3.22 1.93
CA ILE A 114 -3.60 -2.27 1.43
C ILE A 114 -4.93 -2.98 1.18
N ALA A 115 -4.94 -4.19 0.61
CA ALA A 115 -6.18 -4.93 0.37
C ALA A 115 -6.91 -5.26 1.68
N GLN A 116 -6.19 -5.60 2.76
CA GLN A 116 -6.82 -5.81 4.08
C GLN A 116 -7.56 -4.56 4.60
N PHE A 117 -7.03 -3.37 4.34
CA PHE A 117 -7.66 -2.12 4.76
C PHE A 117 -8.71 -1.59 3.78
N ALA A 118 -8.55 -1.85 2.48
CA ALA A 118 -9.30 -1.18 1.42
C ALA A 118 -10.48 -1.98 0.87
N CYS A 119 -10.37 -3.31 0.85
CA CYS A 119 -11.36 -4.20 0.28
C CYS A 119 -12.40 -4.58 1.34
N ILE A 120 -13.66 -4.70 0.94
CA ILE A 120 -14.73 -5.18 1.84
C ILE A 120 -14.63 -6.70 1.98
N GLN A 121 -14.28 -7.38 0.89
CA GLN A 121 -14.04 -8.82 0.76
C GLN A 121 -12.60 -9.06 0.27
N PRO A 122 -11.58 -8.85 1.14
CA PRO A 122 -10.18 -8.98 0.74
C PRO A 122 -9.84 -10.39 0.21
N LYS A 123 -10.56 -11.43 0.64
CA LYS A 123 -10.40 -12.81 0.13
C LYS A 123 -10.55 -12.91 -1.39
N THR A 124 -11.54 -12.21 -1.97
CA THR A 124 -11.77 -12.21 -3.41
C THR A 124 -10.62 -11.52 -4.14
N ALA A 125 -10.19 -10.35 -3.63
CA ALA A 125 -9.03 -9.66 -4.18
C ALA A 125 -7.76 -10.53 -4.10
N PHE A 126 -7.53 -11.22 -2.99
CA PHE A 126 -6.38 -12.12 -2.84
C PHE A 126 -6.42 -13.30 -3.80
N TYR A 127 -7.59 -13.90 -4.03
CA TYR A 127 -7.72 -14.97 -5.00
C TYR A 127 -7.32 -14.51 -6.42
N GLU A 128 -7.80 -13.34 -6.84
CA GLU A 128 -7.46 -12.81 -8.17
C GLU A 128 -5.99 -12.36 -8.26
N LEU A 129 -5.43 -11.77 -7.20
CA LEU A 129 -3.99 -11.49 -7.13
C LEU A 129 -3.15 -12.78 -7.22
N ALA A 130 -3.60 -13.87 -6.59
CA ALA A 130 -2.92 -15.16 -6.69
C ALA A 130 -2.88 -15.67 -8.13
N ASN A 131 -3.99 -15.53 -8.88
CA ASN A 131 -4.08 -15.88 -10.30
C ASN A 131 -3.14 -15.00 -11.15
N MET A 132 -3.12 -13.69 -10.89
CA MET A 132 -2.22 -12.73 -11.54
C MET A 132 -0.74 -13.14 -11.36
N TYR A 133 -0.31 -13.39 -10.11
CA TYR A 133 1.07 -13.79 -9.82
C TYR A 133 1.42 -15.14 -10.46
N LYS A 134 0.46 -16.08 -10.52
CA LYS A 134 0.64 -17.37 -11.20
C LYS A 134 0.87 -17.19 -12.70
N ALA A 135 0.06 -16.35 -13.35
CA ALA A 135 0.18 -16.08 -14.79
C ALA A 135 1.54 -15.45 -15.13
N ASN A 136 2.10 -14.66 -14.22
CA ASN A 136 3.43 -14.03 -14.35
C ASN A 136 4.58 -14.90 -13.83
N GLN A 137 4.36 -16.20 -13.60
CA GLN A 137 5.36 -17.17 -13.12
C GLN A 137 5.99 -16.83 -11.75
N GLN A 138 5.33 -15.99 -10.96
CA GLN A 138 5.74 -15.61 -9.61
C GLN A 138 5.04 -16.52 -8.58
N ASN A 139 5.40 -17.81 -8.61
CA ASN A 139 4.71 -18.87 -7.86
C ASN A 139 4.71 -18.68 -6.34
N GLU A 140 5.75 -18.04 -5.79
CA GLU A 140 5.85 -17.75 -4.36
C GLU A 140 4.73 -16.80 -3.92
N TYR A 141 4.60 -15.64 -4.57
CA TYR A 141 3.53 -14.68 -4.26
C TYR A 141 2.15 -15.22 -4.61
N SER A 142 2.03 -16.01 -5.67
CA SER A 142 0.78 -16.72 -5.97
C SER A 142 0.33 -17.59 -4.81
N THR A 143 1.26 -18.36 -4.22
CA THR A 143 0.97 -19.24 -3.08
C THR A 143 0.54 -18.45 -1.86
N ILE A 144 1.26 -17.37 -1.53
CA ILE A 144 0.96 -16.49 -0.40
C ILE A 144 -0.46 -15.90 -0.51
N PHE A 145 -0.78 -15.30 -1.66
CA PHE A 145 -2.11 -14.71 -1.87
C PHE A 145 -3.21 -15.77 -1.92
N TYR A 146 -2.93 -16.95 -2.45
CA TYR A 146 -3.89 -18.05 -2.45
C TYR A 146 -4.20 -18.50 -1.01
N GLN A 147 -3.21 -18.64 -0.15
CA GLN A 147 -3.41 -18.95 1.28
C GLN A 147 -4.22 -17.86 1.98
N ALA A 148 -3.85 -16.58 1.77
CA ALA A 148 -4.58 -15.44 2.32
C ALA A 148 -6.06 -15.41 1.89
N SER A 149 -6.38 -15.85 0.66
CA SER A 149 -7.75 -15.96 0.17
C SER A 149 -8.59 -17.01 0.92
N LYS A 150 -7.95 -18.01 1.51
CA LYS A 150 -8.62 -19.10 2.25
C LYS A 150 -8.79 -18.74 3.72
N GLU A 151 -7.73 -18.24 4.34
CA GLU A 151 -7.67 -18.09 5.79
C GLU A 151 -8.46 -16.86 6.25
N GLY A 152 -8.31 -15.70 5.61
CA GLY A 152 -9.00 -14.48 6.03
C GLY A 152 -8.54 -13.94 7.38
N PRO A 153 -8.81 -12.64 7.64
CA PRO A 153 -8.58 -12.10 8.97
C PRO A 153 -9.58 -12.73 9.95
N GLU A 154 -9.07 -13.21 11.09
CA GLU A 154 -9.87 -13.55 12.28
C GLU A 154 -10.68 -12.34 12.78
#